data_AF-A0AAJ2A3D7-F1
#
_entry.id   AF-A0AAJ2A3D7-F1
#
_cell.length_a   1.000
_cell.length_b   1.000
_cell.length_c   1.000
_cell.angle_alpha   90.00
_cell.angle_beta   90.00
_cell.angle_gamma   90.00
#
_symmetry.space_group_name_H-M   'P 1'
#
loop_
_entity.id
_entity.type
_entity.pdbx_description
1 polymer ?
#
loop_
_entity_poly.entity_id
_entity_poly.type
_entity_poly.pdbx_seq_one_letter_code
_entity_poly.pdbx_strand_id
1 'polypeptide(L)' 'MEGTKQVAQRCVIAADHFVGVVQKITGCSRAQGFKALNTMLKLRLIKLDAVGGRYLVKHGAFMEANALRAAIDY' A
#
# COMPACT_ATOMS: atom_id res chain seq x y z
N MET A 1 -10.17 -14.18 -20.64
CA MET A 1 -10.52 -12.77 -20.96
C MET A 1 -9.30 -11.90 -20.73
N GLU A 2 -9.02 -10.99 -21.66
CA GLU A 2 -7.80 -10.16 -21.64
C GLU A 2 -7.84 -9.04 -20.60
N GLY A 3 -9.04 -8.50 -20.32
CA GLY A 3 -9.24 -7.43 -19.33
C GLY A 3 -8.93 -7.84 -17.88
N THR A 4 -9.15 -9.10 -17.51
CA THR A 4 -8.84 -9.56 -16.13
C THR A 4 -7.34 -9.63 -15.86
N LYS A 5 -6.52 -9.92 -16.89
CA LYS A 5 -5.05 -9.91 -16.79
C LYS A 5 -4.52 -8.49 -16.56
N GLN A 6 -5.10 -7.49 -17.23
CA GLN A 6 -4.68 -6.08 -17.07
C GLN A 6 -5.02 -5.54 -15.68
N VAL A 7 -6.20 -5.88 -15.14
CA VAL A 7 -6.58 -5.50 -13.77
C VAL A 7 -5.66 -6.14 -12.74
N ALA A 8 -5.34 -7.43 -12.88
CA ALA A 8 -4.42 -8.12 -11.99
C ALA A 8 -3.03 -7.46 -11.96
N GLN A 9 -2.50 -7.08 -13.12
CA GLN A 9 -1.22 -6.36 -13.20
C GLN A 9 -1.27 -5.01 -12.48
N ARG A 10 -2.36 -4.24 -12.62
CA ARG A 10 -2.50 -2.94 -11.93
C ARG A 10 -2.55 -3.09 -10.41
N CYS A 11 -3.15 -4.17 -9.91
CA CYS A 11 -3.14 -4.47 -8.47
C CYS A 11 -1.71 -4.73 -7.95
N VAL A 12 -0.91 -5.48 -8.70
CA VAL A 12 0.50 -5.76 -8.36
C VAL A 12 1.32 -4.46 -8.37
N ILE A 13 1.17 -3.66 -9.41
CA ILE A 13 1.84 -2.35 -9.53
C ILE A 13 1.46 -1.43 -8.36
N ALA A 14 0.17 -1.39 -7.99
CA ALA A 14 -0.30 -0.59 -6.87
C ALA A 14 0.33 -1.02 -5.55
N ALA A 15 0.40 -2.33 -5.31
CA ALA A 15 1.01 -2.90 -4.11
C ALA A 15 2.52 -2.59 -4.06
N ASP A 16 3.23 -2.82 -5.16
CA ASP A 16 4.67 -2.56 -5.24
C ASP A 16 5.01 -1.09 -5.04
N HIS A 17 4.22 -0.19 -5.63
CA HIS A 17 4.38 1.24 -5.43
C HIS A 17 4.18 1.63 -3.96
N PHE A 18 3.09 1.17 -3.34
CA PHE A 18 2.81 1.47 -1.94
C PHE A 18 3.91 0.94 -1.01
N VAL A 19 4.32 -0.32 -1.19
CA VAL A 19 5.42 -0.92 -0.43
C VAL A 19 6.70 -0.12 -0.61
N GLY A 20 7.04 0.29 -1.84
CA GLY A 20 8.21 1.13 -2.11
C GLY A 20 8.16 2.48 -1.38
N VAL A 21 6.99 3.12 -1.30
CA VAL A 21 6.81 4.37 -0.53
C VAL A 21 7.01 4.13 0.97
N VAL A 22 6.41 3.06 1.53
CA VAL A 22 6.58 2.72 2.95
C VAL A 22 8.04 2.45 3.29
N GLN A 23 8.76 1.71 2.43
CA GLN A 23 10.18 1.46 2.61
C GLN A 23 11.01 2.75 2.57
N LYS A 24 10.70 3.68 1.65
CA LYS A 24 11.40 4.98 1.57
C LYS A 24 11.18 5.85 2.82
N ILE A 25 9.98 5.84 3.39
CA ILE A 25 9.64 6.68 4.56
C ILE A 25 10.19 6.06 5.86
N THR A 26 10.12 4.74 6.01
CA THR A 26 10.41 4.08 7.29
C THR A 26 11.76 3.37 7.33
N GLY A 27 12.39 3.10 6.18
CA GLY A 27 13.58 2.26 6.07
C GLY A 27 13.31 0.76 6.26
N CYS A 28 12.05 0.32 6.24
CA CYS A 28 11.70 -1.08 6.51
C CYS A 28 12.07 -2.03 5.35
N SER A 29 12.09 -3.32 5.67
CA SER A 29 12.17 -4.38 4.65
C SER A 29 10.92 -4.44 3.78
N ARG A 30 11.02 -5.08 2.62
CA ARG A 30 9.88 -5.28 1.70
C ARG A 30 8.76 -6.08 2.36
N ALA A 31 9.10 -7.11 3.12
CA ALA A 31 8.13 -7.92 3.88
C ALA A 31 7.36 -7.07 4.91
N GLN A 32 8.03 -6.16 5.61
CA GLN A 32 7.37 -5.21 6.51
C GLN A 32 6.48 -4.22 5.75
N GLY A 33 6.90 -3.74 4.59
CA GLY A 33 6.05 -2.89 3.75
C GLY A 33 4.75 -3.58 3.34
N PHE A 34 4.79 -4.89 3.05
CA PHE A 34 3.57 -5.68 2.80
C PHE A 34 2.71 -5.87 4.06
N LYS A 35 3.31 -6.00 5.25
CA LYS A 35 2.55 -5.97 6.51
C LYS A 35 1.79 -4.65 6.66
N ALA A 36 2.45 -3.52 6.46
CA ALA A 36 1.82 -2.20 6.49
C ALA A 36 0.68 -2.09 5.48
N LEU A 37 0.88 -2.55 4.23
CA LEU A 37 -0.16 -2.57 3.21
C LEU A 37 -1.40 -3.35 3.68
N ASN A 38 -1.21 -4.56 4.21
CA ASN A 38 -2.30 -5.40 4.70
C ASN A 38 -3.03 -4.77 5.87
N THR A 39 -2.31 -4.20 6.84
CA THR A 39 -2.90 -3.48 7.98
C THR A 39 -3.72 -2.28 7.51
N MET A 40 -3.16 -1.46 6.62
CA MET A 40 -3.83 -0.26 6.10
C MET A 40 -5.09 -0.62 5.31
N LEU A 41 -5.11 -1.75 4.60
CA LEU A 41 -6.30 -2.28 3.94
C LEU A 41 -7.33 -2.81 4.94
N LYS A 42 -6.90 -3.59 5.93
CA LYS A 42 -7.75 -4.15 6.99
C LYS A 42 -8.48 -3.05 7.76
N LEU A 43 -7.77 -1.99 8.11
CA LEU A 43 -8.30 -0.81 8.78
C LEU A 43 -9.01 0.17 7.84
N ARG A 44 -9.07 -0.15 6.54
CA ARG A 44 -9.68 0.68 5.48
C ARG A 44 -9.12 2.10 5.45
N LEU A 45 -7.84 2.27 5.73
CA LEU A 45 -7.15 3.59 5.70
C LEU A 45 -6.70 3.97 4.30
N ILE A 46 -6.57 2.97 3.43
CA ILE A 46 -6.27 3.12 2.00
C ILE A 46 -7.30 2.41 1.14
N LYS A 47 -7.43 2.84 -0.12
CA LYS A 47 -8.30 2.23 -1.13
C LYS A 47 -7.56 2.05 -2.44
N LEU A 48 -7.76 0.91 -3.10
CA LEU A 48 -7.22 0.69 -4.45
C LEU A 48 -7.94 1.58 -5.46
N ASP A 49 -7.17 2.39 -6.18
CA ASP A 49 -7.55 2.95 -7.47
C ASP A 49 -7.11 1.97 -8.56
N ALA A 50 -8.05 1.14 -9.00
CA ALA A 50 -7.81 0.11 -10.02
C ALA A 50 -7.62 0.68 -11.43
N VAL A 51 -7.98 1.95 -11.65
CA VAL A 51 -7.74 2.64 -12.92
C VAL A 51 -6.31 3.17 -12.94
N GLY A 52 -5.92 3.90 -11.89
CA GLY A 52 -4.59 4.49 -11.77
C GLY A 52 -3.47 3.53 -11.30
N GLY A 53 -3.83 2.34 -10.81
CA GLY A 53 -2.86 1.37 -10.30
C GLY A 53 -2.13 1.88 -9.05
N ARG A 54 -2.85 2.53 -8.13
CA ARG A 54 -2.29 3.11 -6.90
C ARG A 54 -3.22 2.89 -5.71
N TYR A 55 -2.67 2.96 -4.50
CA TYR A 55 -3.46 3.09 -3.29
C TYR A 55 -3.62 4.56 -2.91
N LEU A 56 -4.86 4.99 -2.70
CA LEU A 56 -5.21 6.31 -2.20
C LEU A 56 -5.39 6.24 -0.69
N VAL A 57 -4.74 7.15 0.04
CA VAL A 57 -4.88 7.26 1.49
C VAL A 57 -6.05 8.17 1.84
N LYS A 58 -6.82 7.81 2.86
CA LYS A 58 -7.96 8.62 3.34
C LYS A 58 -7.53 9.94 3.98
N HIS A 59 -6.37 9.94 4.64
CA HIS A 59 -5.83 11.11 5.32
C HIS A 59 -4.30 11.08 5.28
N GLY A 60 -3.66 12.22 5.01
CA GLY A 60 -2.21 12.33 4.87
C GLY A 60 -1.44 11.84 6.12
N ALA A 61 -2.00 12.05 7.31
CA ALA A 61 -1.43 11.61 8.58
C ALA A 61 -1.11 10.09 8.65
N PHE A 62 -1.81 9.25 7.88
CA PHE A 62 -1.51 7.81 7.85
C PHE A 62 -0.25 7.46 7.03
N MET A 63 0.30 8.41 6.27
CA MET A 63 1.56 8.26 5.55
C MET A 63 2.77 8.79 6.33
N GLU A 64 2.56 9.33 7.54
CA GLU A 64 3.64 9.75 8.42
C GLU A 64 4.44 8.54 8.92
N ALA A 65 5.75 8.71 9.14
CA ALA A 65 6.64 7.61 9.51
C ALA A 65 6.18 6.84 10.76
N ASN A 66 5.66 7.54 11.78
CA ASN A 66 5.16 6.90 13.00
C ASN A 66 3.91 6.07 12.75
N ALA A 67 2.98 6.55 11.94
CA ALA A 67 1.76 5.83 11.60
C ALA A 67 2.07 4.58 10.76
N LEU A 68 3.01 4.69 9.81
CA LEU A 68 3.46 3.55 9.00
C LEU A 68 4.21 2.51 9.85
N ARG A 69 5.04 2.92 10.81
CA ARG A 69 5.67 2.00 11.75
C ARG A 69 4.63 1.27 12.61
N ALA A 70 3.64 1.99 13.14
CA ALA A 70 2.54 1.36 13.86
C ALA A 70 1.76 0.36 12.98
N ALA A 71 1.59 0.65 11.69
CA ALA A 71 0.95 -0.29 10.76
C ALA A 71 1.80 -1.54 10.46
N ILE A 72 3.13 -1.46 10.56
CA ILE A 72 4.04 -2.61 10.42
C ILE A 72 3.94 -3.55 11.63
N ASP A 73 3.76 -2.98 12.82
CA ASP A 73 3.78 -3.70 14.10
C ASP A 73 2.39 -4.19 14.57
N TYR A 74 1.31 -3.80 13.85
CA TYR A 74 -0.08 -4.20 14.09
C TYR A 74 -0.38 -5.64 13.62
#